data_AF-A0A2J8VQ41-F1
#
_entry.id   AF-A0A2J8VQ41-F1
#
_cell.length_a   1.000
_cell.length_b   1.000
_cell.length_c   1.000
_cell.angle_alpha   90.00
_cell.angle_beta   90.00
_cell.angle_gamma   90.00
#
_symmetry.space_group_name_H-M   'P 1'
#
loop_
_entity.id
_entity.type
_entity.pdbx_description
1 polymer ?
#
loop_
_entity_poly.entity_id
_entity_poly.type
_entity_poly.pdbx_seq_one_letter_code
_entity_poly.pdbx_strand_id
1 'polypeptide(L)' 'MIVGQEKPYQNKNAINNGVRISGRGFCVKMFYIKPIKYKGPIKKGEKLGTLLPLQKVYPGIQSHVHIENCDSSDPTAYL' A
#
# COMPACT_ATOMS: atom_id res chain seq x y z
N MET A 1 11.43 2.34 -5.85
CA MET A 1 11.42 0.95 -6.33
C MET A 1 10.37 0.20 -5.53
N ILE A 2 9.55 -0.63 -6.18
CA ILE A 2 8.70 -1.61 -5.48
C ILE A 2 9.62 -2.77 -5.06
N VAL A 3 9.69 -3.03 -3.76
CA VAL A 3 10.62 -4.00 -3.16
C VAL A 3 9.97 -5.37 -2.98
N GLY A 4 8.67 -5.39 -2.68
CA GLY A 4 7.94 -6.62 -2.46
C GLY A 4 6.45 -6.42 -2.21
N GLN A 5 5.73 -7.54 -2.17
CA GLN A 5 4.36 -7.58 -1.69
C GLN A 5 4.33 -7.42 -0.17
N GLU A 6 3.34 -6.69 0.32
CA GLU A 6 3.03 -6.61 1.75
C GLU A 6 1.62 -7.14 2.02
N LYS A 7 1.41 -7.66 3.23
CA LYS A 7 0.14 -8.23 3.68
C LYS A 7 -0.19 -7.67 5.06
N PRO A 8 -1.17 -6.74 5.17
CA PRO A 8 -1.52 -6.13 6.45
C PRO A 8 -2.19 -7.10 7.43
N TYR A 9 -2.68 -8.26 6.96
CA TYR A 9 -3.40 -9.22 7.81
C TYR A 9 -2.73 -10.60 7.77
N GLN A 10 -2.68 -11.27 8.92
CA GLN A 10 -2.26 -12.67 9.00
C GLN A 10 -3.25 -13.62 8.30
N ASN A 11 -4.55 -13.29 8.38
CA ASN A 11 -5.61 -14.05 7.73
C ASN A 11 -5.87 -13.55 6.31
N LYS A 12 -6.24 -14.45 5.40
CA LYS A 12 -6.64 -14.07 4.03
C LYS A 12 -8.02 -13.41 4.06
N ASN A 13 -8.09 -12.11 3.72
CA ASN A 13 -9.33 -11.39 3.45
C ASN A 13 -9.25 -10.66 2.10
N ALA A 14 -10.36 -10.10 1.63
CA ALA A 14 -10.46 -9.48 0.30
C ALA A 14 -9.60 -8.22 0.11
N ILE A 15 -9.07 -7.65 1.20
CA ILE A 15 -8.20 -6.47 1.20
C ILE A 15 -6.77 -6.78 1.69
N ASN A 16 -6.38 -8.06 1.80
CA ASN A 16 -5.06 -8.47 2.30
C ASN A 16 -3.99 -8.42 1.21
N ASN A 17 -3.70 -7.22 0.71
CA ASN A 17 -2.66 -6.99 -0.28
C ASN A 17 -2.10 -5.57 -0.17
N GLY A 18 -0.88 -5.40 -0.66
CA GLY A 18 -0.17 -4.15 -0.66
C GLY A 18 1.24 -4.30 -1.21
N VAL A 19 2.02 -3.23 -1.10
CA VAL A 19 3.40 -3.18 -1.57
C VAL A 19 4.28 -2.42 -0.60
N ARG A 20 5.56 -2.80 -0.56
CA ARG A 20 6.63 -1.98 -0.01
C ARG A 20 7.30 -1.20 -1.13
N ILE A 21 7.39 0.10 -0.98
CA ILE A 21 8.09 1.00 -1.89
C ILE A 21 9.24 1.64 -1.14
N SER A 22 10.45 1.56 -1.69
CA SER A 22 11.64 2.21 -1.12
C SER A 22 12.44 2.93 -2.19
N GLY A 23 13.02 4.07 -1.83
CA GLY A 23 13.98 4.81 -2.64
C GLY A 23 14.04 6.29 -2.28
N ARG A 24 15.17 6.93 -2.57
CA ARG A 24 15.41 8.38 -2.38
C ARG A 24 15.09 8.87 -0.95
N GLY A 25 15.44 8.08 0.05
CA GLY A 25 15.18 8.39 1.46
C GLY A 25 13.79 7.99 1.98
N PHE A 26 12.89 7.54 1.10
CA PHE A 26 11.56 7.06 1.50
C PHE A 26 11.54 5.53 1.62
N CYS A 27 10.81 5.04 2.61
CA CYS A 27 10.39 3.65 2.70
C CYS A 27 8.97 3.61 3.26
N VAL A 28 8.01 3.16 2.45
CA VAL A 28 6.60 3.08 2.82
C VAL A 28 6.00 1.73 2.47
N LYS A 29 5.02 1.31 3.24
CA LYS A 29 4.08 0.24 2.94
C LYS A 29 2.76 0.89 2.54
N MET A 30 2.18 0.45 1.43
CA MET A 30 0.85 0.88 0.99
C MET A 30 -0.07 -0.33 0.91
N PHE A 31 -1.17 -0.31 1.64
CA PHE A 31 -2.11 -1.43 1.75
C PHE A 31 -3.42 -1.19 1.01
N TYR A 32 -4.18 -2.27 0.87
CA TYR A 32 -5.49 -2.33 0.22
C TYR A 32 -5.42 -2.03 -1.28
N ILE A 33 -4.27 -2.34 -1.90
CA ILE A 33 -4.04 -2.14 -3.33
C ILE A 33 -3.70 -3.48 -3.98
N LYS A 34 -4.26 -3.73 -5.16
CA LYS A 34 -3.77 -4.74 -6.10
C LYS A 34 -2.75 -4.05 -7.03
N PRO A 35 -1.44 -4.20 -6.80
CA PRO A 35 -0.44 -3.51 -7.62
C PRO A 35 -0.33 -4.14 -9.00
N ILE A 36 0.14 -3.36 -9.98
CA ILE A 36 0.44 -3.86 -11.33
C ILE A 36 1.63 -4.85 -11.33
N LYS A 37 2.55 -4.68 -10.37
CA LYS A 37 3.75 -5.51 -10.20
C LYS A 37 4.20 -5.44 -8.73
N TYR A 38 4.79 -6.52 -8.23
CA TYR A 38 5.26 -6.59 -6.83
C TYR A 38 6.75 -6.28 -6.66
N LYS A 39 7.50 -6.14 -7.76
CA LYS A 39 8.92 -5.78 -7.76
C LYS A 39 9.25 -4.91 -8.97
N GLY A 40 10.25 -4.05 -8.83
CA GLY A 40 10.83 -3.29 -9.94
C GLY A 40 10.70 -1.78 -9.81
N PRO A 41 11.17 -1.02 -10.81
CA PRO A 41 11.15 0.45 -10.76
C PRO A 41 9.72 0.99 -10.81
N ILE A 42 9.50 2.13 -10.15
CA ILE A 42 8.28 2.92 -10.27
C ILE A 42 8.63 4.40 -10.16
N LYS A 43 8.02 5.24 -10.98
CA LYS A 43 8.22 6.70 -10.99
C LYS A 43 7.13 7.39 -10.17
N LYS A 44 7.44 8.59 -9.66
CA LYS A 44 6.42 9.45 -9.02
C LYS A 44 5.31 9.74 -10.04
N GLY A 45 4.06 9.55 -9.63
CA GLY A 45 2.88 9.72 -10.50
C GLY A 45 2.58 8.54 -11.44
N GLU A 46 3.41 7.51 -11.49
CA GLU A 46 3.13 6.29 -12.26
C GLU A 46 2.00 5.48 -11.60
N LYS A 47 1.12 4.88 -12.40
CA LYS A 47 0.04 4.03 -11.91
C LYS A 47 0.61 2.86 -11.11
N LEU A 48 0.29 2.80 -9.82
CA LEU A 48 0.74 1.72 -8.93
C LEU A 48 -0.16 0.48 -9.01
N GLY A 49 -1.47 0.65 -9.11
CA GLY A 49 -2.43 -0.44 -9.00
C GLY A 49 -3.88 0.04 -8.91
N THR A 50 -4.73 -0.79 -8.31
CA THR A 50 -6.15 -0.50 -8.07
C THR A 50 -6.50 -0.73 -6.61
N LEU A 51 -7.35 0.12 -6.04
CA LEU A 51 -7.86 -0.05 -4.68
C LEU A 51 -8.72 -1.33 -4.58
N LEU A 52 -8.53 -2.11 -3.53
CA LEU A 52 -9.32 -3.29 -3.20
C LEU A 52 -10.68 -2.89 -2.61
N PRO A 53 -11.70 -3.77 -2.61
CA PRO A 53 -13.06 -3.40 -2.21
C PRO A 53 -13.20 -3.31 -0.68
N LEU A 54 -12.76 -2.20 -0.06
CA LEU A 54 -12.87 -1.98 1.39
C LEU A 54 -14.31 -2.11 1.87
N GLN A 55 -15.30 -1.58 1.14
CA GLN A 55 -16.72 -1.65 1.52
C GLN A 55 -17.25 -3.09 1.67
N LYS A 56 -16.62 -4.06 1.00
CA LYS A 56 -17.00 -5.48 1.15
C LYS A 56 -16.52 -6.07 2.48
N VAL A 57 -15.44 -5.53 3.03
CA VAL A 57 -14.82 -6.01 4.29
C VAL A 57 -15.26 -5.16 5.48
N TYR A 58 -15.36 -3.84 5.29
CA TYR A 58 -15.80 -2.86 6.28
C TYR A 58 -16.87 -1.94 5.67
N PRO A 59 -18.14 -2.35 5.64
CA PRO A 59 -19.23 -1.50 5.16
C PRO A 59 -19.31 -0.20 5.98
N GLY A 60 -19.38 0.95 5.31
CA GLY A 60 -19.51 2.27 5.95
C GLY A 60 -18.19 2.94 6.33
N ILE A 61 -17.04 2.27 6.16
CA ILE A 61 -15.74 2.93 6.32
C ILE A 61 -15.54 3.99 5.24
N GLN A 62 -14.77 5.05 5.50
CA GLN A 62 -14.27 5.88 4.43
C GLN A 62 -13.22 5.08 3.64
N SER A 63 -13.49 4.77 2.37
CA SER A 63 -12.57 4.00 1.54
C SER A 63 -11.25 4.75 1.37
N HIS A 64 -10.14 4.13 1.74
CA HIS A 64 -8.82 4.76 1.75
C HIS A 64 -7.72 3.78 1.40
N VAL A 65 -6.54 4.31 1.08
CA VAL A 65 -5.27 3.57 1.10
C VAL A 65 -4.64 3.79 2.47
N HIS A 66 -4.28 2.72 3.16
CA HIS A 66 -3.47 2.84 4.37
C HIS A 66 -2.00 2.93 3.99
N ILE A 67 -1.32 3.97 4.46
CA ILE A 67 0.10 4.24 4.20
C ILE A 67 0.84 4.28 5.53
N GLU A 68 1.93 3.53 5.63
CA GLU A 68 2.78 3.45 6.81
C GLU A 68 4.23 3.60 6.41
N ASN A 69 5.04 4.40 7.11
CA ASN A 69 6.49 4.36 6.93
C ASN A 69 7.02 2.98 7.37
N CYS A 70 8.08 2.49 6.74
CA CYS A 70 8.62 1.17 7.08
C CYS A 70 9.06 1.03 8.55
N ASP A 71 9.44 2.14 9.17
CA ASP A 71 9.85 2.26 10.57
C ASP A 71 8.69 2.65 11.51
N SER A 72 7.46 2.73 11.00
CA SER A 72 6.24 3.13 11.73
C SER A 72 6.24 4.58 12.27
N SER A 73 7.15 5.43 11.79
CA SER A 73 7.09 6.87 12.05
C SER A 73 5.90 7.52 11.33
N ASP A 74 5.50 8.71 11.78
CA ASP A 74 4.38 9.46 11.21
C ASP A 74 4.67 9.89 9.75
N PRO A 75 3.89 9.42 8.75
CA PRO A 75 4.09 9.79 7.36
C PRO A 75 3.41 11.12 6.96
N THR A 76 2.68 11.79 7.85
CA THR A 76 1.77 12.92 7.53
C THR A 76 2.49 14.09 6.87
N ALA A 77 3.75 14.36 7.23
CA ALA A 77 4.53 15.46 6.65
C ALA A 77 4.83 15.32 5.14
N TYR A 78 4.56 14.15 4.54
CA TYR A 78 4.86 13.85 3.14
C TYR A 78 3.63 13.74 2.23
N LEU A 79 2.43 14.02 2.76
CA LEU A 79 1.17 14.07 2.02
C LEU A 79 0.92 15.47 1.45
#